data_AF-A0A7L9BRH0-F1
#
_entry.id   AF-A0A7L9BRH0-F1
#
_cell.length_a   1.000
_cell.length_b   1.000
_cell.length_c   1.000
_cell.angle_alpha   90.00
_cell.angle_beta   90.00
_cell.angle_gamma   90.00
#
_symmetry.space_group_name_H-M   'P 1'
#
loop_
_entity.id
_entity.type
_entity.pdbx_description
1 polymer ?
#
loop_
_entity_poly.entity_id
_entity_poly.type
_entity_poly.pdbx_seq_one_letter_code
_entity_poly.pdbx_strand_id
1 'polypeptide(L)'
;MRPRTPFHERDENAGWLIVLIAIALLVLITLTLDRSTHSGVALSSLILYAGYIALASTLLLHRRRHAKRIENAQWALCPTCGYDLRTLPQRGACPECGRTYSRDAVRRFWINKYSDPGT
;
A
#
# COMPACT_ATOMS: atom_id res chain seq x y z
N MET A 1 28.67 -8.16 -5.31
CA MET A 1 27.32 -8.04 -4.73
C MET A 1 26.76 -6.67 -5.09
N ARG A 2 25.73 -6.59 -5.94
CA ARG A 2 25.05 -5.31 -6.23
C ARG A 2 24.07 -5.00 -5.08
N PRO A 3 24.09 -3.82 -4.46
CA PRO A 3 23.02 -3.43 -3.55
C PRO A 3 21.73 -3.32 -4.37
N ARG A 4 20.78 -4.25 -4.18
CA ARG A 4 19.41 -4.05 -4.66
C ARG A 4 18.87 -2.83 -3.91
N THR A 5 18.64 -1.75 -4.64
CA THR A 5 17.98 -0.55 -4.13
C THR A 5 16.65 -0.94 -3.48
N PRO A 6 16.24 -0.26 -2.39
CA PRO A 6 14.95 -0.51 -1.75
C PRO A 6 13.83 -0.23 -2.76
N PHE A 7 13.26 -1.30 -3.31
CA PHE A 7 12.23 -1.28 -4.35
C PHE A 7 10.87 -0.73 -3.86
N HIS A 8 10.75 -0.28 -2.60
CA HIS A 8 9.43 -0.07 -1.99
C HIS A 8 8.99 1.39 -1.86
N GLU A 9 9.87 2.39 -2.00
CA GLU A 9 9.52 3.78 -1.61
C GLU A 9 9.21 4.71 -2.79
N ARG A 10 9.69 4.39 -4.01
CA ARG A 10 9.45 5.23 -5.20
C ARG A 10 8.13 4.92 -5.92
N ASP A 11 7.57 3.73 -5.73
CA ASP A 11 6.38 3.27 -6.46
C ASP A 11 5.06 3.64 -5.77
N GLU A 12 5.06 3.86 -4.44
CA GLU A 12 3.85 4.28 -3.71
C GLU A 12 3.35 5.65 -4.17
N ASN A 13 4.24 6.60 -4.49
CA ASN A 13 3.85 7.94 -4.94
C ASN A 13 3.30 7.95 -6.39
N ALA A 14 3.81 7.06 -7.25
CA ALA A 14 3.33 6.94 -8.62
C ALA A 14 1.89 6.41 -8.67
N GLY A 15 1.54 5.46 -7.79
CA GLY A 15 0.18 4.95 -7.67
C GLY A 15 -0.83 6.02 -7.26
N TRP A 16 -0.48 6.85 -6.27
CA TRP A 16 -1.37 7.94 -5.81
C TRP A 16 -1.56 9.03 -6.88
N LEU A 17 -0.52 9.38 -7.62
CA LEU A 17 -0.63 10.33 -8.73
C LEU A 17 -1.61 9.85 -9.81
N ILE A 18 -1.56 8.57 -10.18
CA ILE A 18 -2.49 7.98 -11.16
C ILE A 18 -3.94 8.05 -10.65
N VAL A 19 -4.16 7.73 -9.38
CA VAL A 19 -5.50 7.80 -8.75
C VAL A 19 -6.02 9.24 -8.73
N LEU A 20 -5.19 10.22 -8.36
CA LEU A 20 -5.56 11.63 -8.33
C LEU A 20 -5.89 12.16 -9.73
N ILE A 21 -5.09 11.82 -10.73
CA ILE A 21 -5.34 12.18 -12.13
C ILE A 21 -6.65 11.56 -12.62
N ALA A 22 -6.91 10.28 -12.31
CA ALA A 22 -8.14 9.61 -12.70
C ALA A 22 -9.37 10.28 -12.07
N ILE A 23 -9.33 10.63 -10.78
CA ILE A 23 -10.41 11.35 -10.10
C ILE A 23 -10.62 12.74 -10.73
N ALA A 24 -9.54 13.49 -10.97
CA ALA A 24 -9.62 14.82 -11.57
C ALA A 24 -10.24 14.79 -12.98
N LEU A 25 -9.84 13.82 -13.81
CA LEU A 25 -10.43 13.62 -15.14
C LEU A 25 -11.90 13.23 -15.07
N LEU A 26 -12.27 12.34 -14.15
CA LEU A 26 -13.64 11.88 -13.94
C LEU A 26 -14.56 13.04 -13.52
N VAL A 27 -14.07 13.92 -12.65
CA VAL A 27 -14.75 15.16 -12.23
C VAL A 27 -14.86 16.15 -13.39
N LEU A 28 -13.79 16.32 -14.19
CA LEU A 28 -13.83 17.22 -15.35
C LEU A 28 -14.86 16.74 -16.39
N ILE A 29 -14.89 15.43 -16.65
CA ILE A 29 -15.86 14.82 -17.58
C ILE A 29 -17.29 15.05 -17.08
N THR A 30 -17.58 14.81 -15.79
CA THR A 30 -18.93 15.08 -15.26
C THR A 30 -19.32 16.54 -15.37
N LEU A 31 -18.41 17.48 -15.07
CA LEU A 31 -18.66 18.92 -15.22
C LEU A 31 -18.91 19.35 -16.68
N THR A 32 -18.25 18.73 -17.66
CA THR A 32 -18.48 19.04 -19.08
C THR A 32 -19.79 18.49 -19.61
N LEU A 33 -20.21 17.31 -19.15
CA LEU A 33 -21.47 16.67 -19.51
C LEU A 33 -22.69 17.32 -18.81
N ASP A 34 -22.48 17.89 -17.63
CA ASP A 34 -23.48 18.59 -16.80
C ASP A 34 -24.12 19.80 -17.53
N ARG A 35 -23.35 20.48 -18.40
CA ARG A 35 -23.85 21.65 -19.14
C ARG A 35 -25.03 21.33 -20.08
N SER A 36 -25.31 20.05 -20.34
CA SER A 36 -26.29 19.58 -21.33
C SER A 36 -27.64 19.12 -20.75
N THR A 37 -27.77 18.79 -19.45
CA THR A 37 -29.02 18.23 -18.90
C THR A 37 -29.04 18.23 -17.35
N HIS A 38 -29.86 19.09 -16.75
CA HIS A 38 -29.98 19.23 -15.28
C HIS A 38 -30.35 17.95 -14.51
N SER A 39 -30.88 16.92 -15.16
CA SER A 39 -31.24 15.64 -14.52
C SER A 39 -30.10 14.62 -14.43
N GLY A 40 -29.02 14.78 -15.20
CA GLY A 40 -27.89 13.82 -15.21
C GLY A 40 -26.96 13.96 -14.01
N VAL A 41 -26.87 15.16 -13.45
CA VAL A 41 -25.88 15.55 -12.43
C VAL A 41 -26.00 14.70 -11.16
N ALA A 42 -27.21 14.55 -10.65
CA ALA A 42 -27.44 13.86 -9.38
C ALA A 42 -27.00 12.39 -9.46
N LEU A 43 -27.27 11.73 -10.59
CA LEU A 43 -26.91 10.34 -10.80
C LEU A 43 -25.40 10.18 -10.99
N SER A 44 -24.77 11.04 -11.81
CA SER A 44 -23.33 11.04 -12.00
C SER A 44 -22.58 11.28 -10.69
N SER A 45 -22.98 12.29 -9.91
CA SER A 45 -22.39 12.58 -8.61
C SER A 45 -22.53 11.41 -7.63
N LEU A 46 -23.68 10.74 -7.60
CA LEU A 46 -23.90 9.56 -6.76
C LEU A 46 -22.94 8.41 -7.14
N ILE A 47 -22.76 8.15 -8.43
CA ILE A 47 -21.84 7.12 -8.94
C ILE A 47 -20.40 7.45 -8.55
N LEU A 48 -19.97 8.71 -8.71
CA LEU A 48 -18.62 9.14 -8.33
C LEU A 48 -18.37 8.95 -6.84
N TYR A 49 -19.34 9.36 -6.02
CA TYR A 49 -19.24 9.26 -4.57
C TYR A 49 -19.20 7.80 -4.10
N ALA A 50 -20.05 6.94 -4.68
CA ALA A 50 -20.03 5.51 -4.41
C ALA A 50 -18.70 4.86 -4.84
N GLY A 51 -18.16 5.22 -6.02
CA GLY A 51 -16.87 4.76 -6.50
C GLY A 51 -15.71 5.18 -5.60
N TYR A 52 -15.73 6.42 -5.12
CA TYR A 52 -14.74 6.93 -4.17
C TYR A 52 -14.77 6.16 -2.84
N ILE A 53 -15.95 5.92 -2.26
CA ILE A 53 -16.10 5.14 -1.02
C ILE A 53 -15.62 3.69 -1.23
N ALA A 54 -15.96 3.07 -2.35
CA ALA A 54 -15.53 1.71 -2.67
C ALA A 54 -14.00 1.60 -2.80
N LEU A 55 -13.36 2.58 -3.44
CA LEU A 55 -11.90 2.64 -3.54
C LEU A 55 -11.25 2.83 -2.16
N ALA A 56 -11.70 3.82 -1.39
CA ALA A 56 -11.16 4.11 -0.06
C ALA A 56 -11.30 2.90 0.88
N SER A 57 -12.46 2.26 0.91
CA SER A 57 -12.70 1.06 1.71
C SER A 57 -11.82 -0.12 1.30
N THR A 58 -11.64 -0.35 -0.01
CA THR A 58 -10.75 -1.41 -0.52
C THR A 58 -9.30 -1.17 -0.10
N LEU A 59 -8.80 0.07 -0.20
CA LEU A 59 -7.44 0.43 0.23
C LEU A 59 -7.25 0.25 1.74
N LEU A 60 -8.23 0.68 2.55
CA LEU A 60 -8.21 0.49 4.00
C LEU A 60 -8.20 -0.99 4.38
N LEU A 61 -9.04 -1.81 3.74
CA LEU A 61 -9.07 -3.27 3.96
C LEU A 61 -7.77 -3.93 3.52
N HIS A 62 -7.18 -3.52 2.39
CA HIS A 62 -5.90 -4.03 1.93
C HIS A 62 -4.77 -3.71 2.92
N ARG A 63 -4.70 -2.47 3.40
CA ARG A 63 -3.74 -2.06 4.44
C ARG A 63 -3.92 -2.87 5.72
N ARG A 64 -5.16 -3.03 6.19
CA ARG A 64 -5.47 -3.85 7.39
C ARG A 64 -5.08 -5.31 7.21
N ARG A 65 -5.36 -5.90 6.05
CA ARG A 65 -4.97 -7.29 5.75
C ARG A 65 -3.45 -7.45 5.72
N HIS A 66 -2.73 -6.48 5.15
CA HIS A 66 -1.28 -6.51 5.13
C HIS A 66 -0.69 -6.41 6.54
N ALA A 67 -1.17 -5.47 7.36
CA ALA A 67 -0.75 -5.35 8.76
C ALA A 67 -1.02 -6.65 9.53
N LYS A 68 -2.22 -7.23 9.41
CA LYS A 68 -2.56 -8.53 10.03
C LYS A 68 -1.67 -9.66 9.54
N ARG A 69 -1.28 -9.70 8.26
CA ARG A 69 -0.35 -10.72 7.74
C ARG A 69 1.02 -10.61 8.40
N ILE A 70 1.52 -9.40 8.60
CA ILE A 70 2.83 -9.18 9.23
C ILE A 70 2.77 -9.50 10.73
N GLU A 71 1.68 -9.10 11.40
CA GLU A 71 1.43 -9.44 12.80
C GLU A 71 1.34 -10.96 13.01
N ASN A 72 0.58 -11.66 12.15
CA ASN A 72 0.49 -13.13 12.15
C ASN A 72 1.84 -13.80 11.83
N ALA A 73 2.67 -13.16 11.01
CA ALA A 73 4.05 -13.59 10.76
C ALA A 73 5.01 -13.21 11.91
N GLN A 74 4.49 -12.74 13.05
CA GLN A 74 5.24 -12.36 14.25
C GLN A 74 6.39 -11.39 13.94
N TRP A 75 6.18 -10.47 12.99
CA TRP A 75 7.20 -9.50 12.59
C TRP A 75 8.50 -10.13 12.09
N ALA A 76 8.46 -11.35 11.56
CA ALA A 76 9.62 -12.12 11.12
C ALA A 76 9.70 -12.27 9.59
N LEU A 77 9.16 -11.32 8.84
CA LEU A 77 9.31 -11.28 7.39
C LEU A 77 10.57 -10.51 7.01
N CYS A 78 11.34 -11.02 6.04
CA CYS A 78 12.48 -10.27 5.53
C CYS A 78 12.01 -8.91 4.99
N PRO A 79 12.58 -7.78 5.44
CA PRO A 79 12.12 -6.45 5.02
C PRO A 79 12.47 -6.13 3.56
N THR A 80 13.22 -7.00 2.88
CA THR A 80 13.67 -6.82 1.49
C THR A 80 12.85 -7.62 0.49
N CYS A 81 12.62 -8.91 0.77
CA CYS A 81 11.91 -9.80 -0.16
C CYS A 81 10.59 -10.35 0.40
N GLY A 82 10.28 -10.13 1.68
CA GLY A 82 9.07 -10.66 2.31
C GLY A 82 9.11 -12.15 2.69
N TYR A 83 10.26 -12.83 2.57
CA TYR A 83 10.39 -14.24 2.96
C TYR A 83 10.16 -14.44 4.47
N ASP A 84 9.51 -15.54 4.83
CA ASP A 84 9.22 -15.89 6.22
C ASP A 84 10.45 -16.45 6.94
N LEU A 85 10.96 -15.70 7.93
CA LEU A 85 12.14 -16.05 8.72
C LEU A 85 11.78 -16.79 10.02
N ARG A 86 10.50 -17.13 10.27
CA ARG A 86 10.08 -17.77 11.53
C ARG A 86 10.70 -19.14 11.77
N THR A 87 10.91 -19.90 10.70
CA THR A 87 11.44 -21.27 10.72
C THR A 87 12.97 -21.32 10.62
N LEU A 88 13.62 -20.18 10.38
CA LEU A 88 15.06 -20.06 10.25
C LEU A 88 15.73 -19.70 11.59
N PRO A 89 17.06 -19.86 11.71
CA PRO A 89 17.79 -19.50 12.93
C PRO A 89 17.61 -18.04 13.35
N GLN A 90 17.93 -17.74 14.62
CA GLN A 90 17.86 -16.38 15.20
C GLN A 90 18.65 -15.33 14.39
N ARG A 91 19.75 -15.75 13.76
CA ARG A 91 20.61 -14.93 12.90
C ARG A 91 21.06 -15.76 11.70
N GLY A 92 21.17 -15.14 10.54
CA GLY A 92 21.62 -15.81 9.33
C GLY A 92 21.48 -14.94 8.09
N ALA A 93 21.54 -15.56 6.91
CA ALA A 93 21.22 -14.90 5.64
C ALA A 93 19.85 -15.38 5.15
N CYS A 94 19.07 -14.46 4.56
CA CYS A 94 17.81 -14.82 3.92
C CYS A 94 18.08 -15.70 2.68
N PRO A 95 17.40 -16.85 2.52
CA PRO A 95 17.64 -17.76 1.40
C PRO A 95 17.25 -17.16 0.03
N GLU A 96 16.29 -16.23 0.00
CA GLU A 96 15.82 -15.60 -1.24
C GLU A 96 16.73 -14.46 -1.72
N CYS A 97 17.15 -13.57 -0.81
CA CYS A 97 17.87 -12.35 -1.18
C CYS A 97 19.32 -12.28 -0.68
N GLY A 98 19.77 -13.24 0.13
CA GLY A 98 21.10 -13.27 0.73
C GLY A 98 21.34 -12.24 1.83
N ARG A 99 20.35 -11.41 2.18
CA ARG A 99 20.53 -10.36 3.20
C ARG A 99 20.72 -10.97 4.58
N THR A 100 21.78 -10.57 5.27
CA THR A 100 22.01 -10.93 6.66
C THR A 100 20.93 -10.32 7.55
N TYR A 101 20.40 -11.08 8.48
CA TYR A 101 19.38 -10.65 9.41
C TYR A 101 19.66 -11.15 10.83
N SER A 102 19.11 -10.44 11.80
CA SER A 102 18.78 -10.99 13.11
C SER A 102 17.28 -10.81 13.34
N ARG A 103 16.63 -11.81 13.95
CA ARG A 103 15.17 -11.76 14.19
C ARG A 103 14.77 -10.52 14.98
N ASP A 104 15.58 -10.10 15.96
CA ASP A 104 15.32 -8.90 16.75
C ASP A 104 15.44 -7.60 15.95
N ALA A 105 16.36 -7.53 14.98
CA ALA A 105 16.47 -6.36 14.11
C ALA A 105 15.31 -6.28 13.12
N VAL A 106 14.90 -7.43 12.56
CA VAL A 106 13.74 -7.51 11.66
C VAL A 106 12.46 -7.13 12.40
N ARG A 107 12.26 -7.65 13.62
CA ARG A 107 11.11 -7.32 14.46
C ARG A 107 11.05 -5.82 14.75
N ARG A 108 12.16 -5.21 15.18
CA ARG A 108 12.23 -3.77 15.44
C ARG A 108 11.96 -2.92 14.19
N PHE A 109 12.48 -3.34 13.04
CA PHE A 109 12.22 -2.65 11.77
C PHE A 109 10.71 -2.55 11.49
N TRP A 110 9.98 -3.67 11.61
CA TRP A 110 8.54 -3.65 11.35
C TRP A 110 7.75 -2.92 12.42
N ILE A 111 8.10 -3.07 13.71
CA ILE A 111 7.45 -2.30 14.78
C ILE A 111 7.58 -0.81 14.46
N ASN A 112 8.79 -0.30 14.23
CA ASN A 112 9.02 1.11 13.92
C ASN A 112 8.22 1.58 12.69
N LYS A 113 8.18 0.77 11.63
CA LYS A 113 7.44 1.10 10.40
C LYS A 113 5.93 1.20 10.60
N TYR A 114 5.36 0.51 11.58
CA TYR A 114 3.91 0.52 11.84
C TYR A 114 3.49 1.30 13.09
N SER A 115 4.43 1.63 13.98
CA SER A 115 4.17 2.41 15.19
C SER A 115 4.25 3.91 14.97
N ASP A 116 4.77 4.37 13.83
CA ASP A 116 4.82 5.80 13.48
C ASP A 116 3.75 6.12 12.42
N PRO A 117 2.57 6.65 12.81
CA PRO A 117 1.54 7.05 11.85
C PRO A 117 1.86 8.38 11.13
N GLY A 118 3.04 8.99 11.37
CA GLY A 118 3.33 10.38 11.03
C GLY A 118 4.32 10.67 9.88
N THR A 119 4.87 9.67 9.20
CA THR A 119 5.70 9.85 7.97
C THR A 119 4.98 9.33 6.73
#